data_AF-I4W8I9-F1
#
_entry.id   AF-I4W8I9-F1
#
_cell.length_a   1.000
_cell.length_b   1.000
_cell.length_c   1.000
_cell.angle_alpha   90.00
_cell.angle_beta   90.00
_cell.angle_gamma   90.00
#
_symmetry.space_group_name_H-M   'P 1'
#
loop_
_entity.id
_entity.type
_entity.pdbx_description
1 polymer ?
#
loop_
_entity_poly.entity_id
_entity_poly.type
_entity_poly.pdbx_seq_one_letter_code
_entity_poly.pdbx_strand_id
1 'polypeptide(L)'
;MKNAAGKVVEPKTASFQAAAATADWAHAKNFNLLMTNAPGAEAWPITATSWVIMYKQPKNEANSKVALDFFKWAYAHGQPQAKALDYVPLPAPLVKQIEGYWKAEFKL
;
A
#
# COMPACT_ATOMS: atom_id res chain seq x y z
N MET A 1 -17.18 14.18 2.32
CA MET A 1 -16.65 14.42 3.68
C MET A 1 -15.73 15.64 3.64
N LYS A 2 -15.68 16.46 4.71
CA LYS A 2 -14.73 17.58 4.77
C LYS A 2 -13.33 17.06 5.11
N ASN A 3 -12.30 17.42 4.34
CA ASN A 3 -10.92 17.01 4.56
C ASN A 3 -10.09 17.99 5.39
N ALA A 4 -8.81 17.66 5.63
CA ALA A 4 -7.87 18.49 6.38
C ALA A 4 -7.70 19.90 5.79
N ALA A 5 -7.85 20.06 4.47
CA ALA A 5 -7.81 21.35 3.77
C ALA A 5 -9.16 22.10 3.80
N GLY A 6 -10.16 21.57 4.49
CA GLY A 6 -11.49 22.16 4.62
C GLY A 6 -12.39 22.02 3.39
N LYS A 7 -12.00 21.21 2.39
CA LYS A 7 -12.78 20.95 1.16
C LYS A 7 -13.71 19.76 1.36
N VAL A 8 -14.90 19.82 0.76
CA VAL A 8 -15.80 18.67 0.68
C VAL A 8 -15.36 17.81 -0.50
N VAL A 9 -14.89 16.61 -0.20
CA VAL A 9 -14.43 15.61 -1.19
C VAL A 9 -15.34 14.38 -1.17
N GLU A 10 -15.34 13.62 -2.26
CA GLU A 10 -16.04 12.34 -2.43
C GLU A 10 -15.09 11.15 -2.24
N PRO A 11 -15.58 9.99 -1.78
CA PRO A 11 -14.78 8.77 -1.70
C PRO A 11 -14.66 8.12 -3.08
N LYS A 12 -13.55 8.38 -3.78
CA LYS A 12 -13.28 7.82 -5.10
C LYS A 12 -11.79 7.57 -5.27
N THR A 13 -11.41 6.71 -6.23
CA THR A 13 -10.01 6.33 -6.45
C THR A 13 -9.07 7.53 -6.53
N ALA A 14 -9.47 8.61 -7.21
CA ALA A 14 -8.67 9.83 -7.32
C ALA A 14 -8.40 10.52 -5.97
N SER A 15 -9.38 10.57 -5.06
CA SER A 15 -9.21 11.19 -3.74
C SER A 15 -8.45 10.30 -2.77
N PHE A 16 -8.57 8.97 -2.90
CA PHE A 16 -7.71 8.02 -2.19
C PHE A 16 -6.26 8.12 -2.66
N GLN A 17 -6.04 8.24 -3.97
CA GLN A 17 -4.71 8.40 -4.56
C GLN A 17 -4.07 9.73 -4.14
N ALA A 18 -4.86 10.81 -4.06
CA ALA A 18 -4.39 12.10 -3.54
C ALA A 18 -3.91 11.99 -2.09
N ALA A 19 -4.63 11.26 -1.23
CA ALA A 19 -4.18 10.97 0.13
C ALA A 19 -2.93 10.07 0.16
N ALA A 20 -2.86 9.04 -0.70
CA ALA A 20 -1.70 8.13 -0.80
C ALA A 20 -0.43 8.83 -1.26
N ALA A 21 -0.54 9.87 -2.10
CA ALA A 21 0.60 10.62 -2.60
C ALA A 21 1.34 11.41 -1.52
N THR A 22 0.73 11.64 -0.36
CA THR A 22 1.38 12.35 0.77
C THR A 22 2.13 11.41 1.70
N ALA A 23 2.07 10.09 1.48
CA ALA A 23 2.69 9.11 2.36
C ALA A 23 4.21 9.04 2.12
N ASP A 24 4.97 9.32 3.17
CA ASP A 24 6.43 9.20 3.19
C ASP A 24 6.88 7.77 3.53
N TRP A 25 6.74 6.89 2.54
CA TRP A 25 7.14 5.49 2.67
C TRP A 25 8.65 5.30 2.89
N ALA A 26 9.48 6.24 2.44
CA ALA A 26 10.94 6.14 2.54
C ALA A 26 11.41 6.16 3.99
N HIS A 27 10.75 6.93 4.85
CA HIS A 27 11.07 7.04 6.28
C HIS A 27 10.17 6.17 7.18
N ALA A 28 9.21 5.43 6.60
CA ALA A 28 8.31 4.55 7.34
C ALA A 28 9.02 3.25 7.77
N LYS A 29 9.33 3.13 9.07
CA LYS A 29 9.91 1.90 9.63
C LYS A 29 8.93 0.73 9.51
N ASN A 30 9.36 -0.38 8.90
CA ASN A 30 8.53 -1.57 8.65
C ASN A 30 7.19 -1.23 7.95
N PHE A 31 7.20 -0.21 7.10
CA PHE A 31 6.00 0.35 6.46
C PHE A 31 4.92 0.83 7.45
N ASN A 32 5.20 1.00 8.75
CA ASN A 32 4.21 1.53 9.68
C ASN A 32 3.97 3.03 9.43
N LEU A 33 2.91 3.35 8.70
CA LEU A 33 2.52 4.71 8.33
C LEU A 33 1.00 4.86 8.37
N LEU A 34 0.53 5.95 8.97
CA LEU A 34 -0.88 6.33 9.00
C LEU A 34 -1.20 7.34 7.90
N MET A 35 -2.24 7.06 7.11
CA MET A 35 -2.73 7.92 6.03
C MET A 35 -4.05 8.63 6.37
N THR A 36 -4.54 8.46 7.59
CA THR A 36 -5.76 9.12 8.07
C THR A 36 -5.55 10.63 8.14
N ASN A 37 -6.55 11.38 7.70
CA ASN A 37 -6.55 12.84 7.62
C ASN A 37 -5.35 13.40 6.84
N ALA A 38 -4.98 12.73 5.75
CA ALA A 38 -3.90 13.17 4.87
C ALA A 38 -4.10 14.63 4.41
N PRO A 39 -3.02 15.43 4.31
CA PRO A 39 -3.09 16.78 3.79
C PRO A 39 -3.42 16.77 2.28
N GLY A 40 -3.84 17.92 1.75
CA GLY A 40 -4.11 18.10 0.32
C GLY A 40 -5.57 18.41 0.02
N ALA A 41 -5.79 19.24 -1.00
CA ALA A 41 -7.11 19.75 -1.37
C ALA A 41 -8.07 18.62 -1.81
N GLU A 42 -7.55 17.59 -2.47
CA GLU A 42 -8.32 16.47 -3.02
C GLU A 42 -8.25 15.20 -2.16
N ALA A 43 -7.51 15.22 -1.04
CA ALA A 43 -7.27 14.03 -0.23
C ALA A 43 -8.53 13.57 0.50
N TRP A 44 -8.84 12.28 0.38
CA TRP A 44 -9.91 11.66 1.15
C TRP A 44 -9.51 11.50 2.63
N PRO A 45 -10.35 11.89 3.61
CA PRO A 45 -9.92 12.00 5.00
C PRO A 45 -9.71 10.65 5.69
N ILE A 46 -10.33 9.58 5.19
CA ILE A 46 -10.25 8.24 5.79
C ILE A 46 -9.69 7.28 4.74
N THR A 47 -8.39 7.42 4.46
CA THR A 47 -7.65 6.52 3.58
C THR A 47 -6.73 5.64 4.41
N ALA A 48 -6.70 4.34 4.13
CA ALA A 48 -5.90 3.37 4.86
C ALA A 48 -5.25 2.36 3.92
N THR A 49 -4.08 1.88 4.31
CA THR A 49 -3.38 0.79 3.64
C THR A 49 -3.80 -0.54 4.26
N SER A 50 -3.95 -1.58 3.44
CA SER A 50 -4.11 -2.96 3.92
C SER A 50 -2.75 -3.63 4.07
N TRP A 51 -2.63 -4.54 5.05
CA TRP A 51 -1.38 -5.18 5.43
C TRP A 51 -1.45 -6.68 5.25
N VAL A 52 -0.34 -7.23 4.74
CA VAL A 52 -0.06 -8.67 4.75
C VAL A 52 0.99 -8.92 5.81
N ILE A 53 0.71 -9.83 6.73
CA ILE A 53 1.62 -10.17 7.83
C ILE A 53 2.15 -11.58 7.58
N MET A 54 3.47 -11.73 7.58
CA MET A 54 4.17 -12.99 7.35
C MET A 54 5.32 -13.18 8.34
N TYR A 55 5.65 -14.42 8.66
CA TYR A 55 6.80 -14.74 9.52
C TYR A 55 8.12 -14.49 8.79
N LYS A 56 9.03 -13.72 9.41
CA LYS A 56 10.40 -13.52 8.91
C LYS A 56 11.22 -14.81 8.85
N GLN A 57 10.89 -15.77 9.71
CA GLN A 57 11.50 -17.12 9.75
C GLN A 57 10.35 -18.13 9.68
N PRO A 58 9.90 -18.49 8.48
CA PRO A 58 8.77 -19.38 8.32
C PRO A 58 9.15 -20.82 8.69
N LYS A 59 8.21 -21.56 9.29
CA LYS A 59 8.39 -23.01 9.52
C LYS A 59 8.37 -23.81 8.21
N ASN A 60 7.72 -23.28 7.18
CA ASN A 60 7.64 -23.87 5.85
C ASN A 60 7.98 -22.80 4.81
N GLU A 61 9.23 -22.82 4.36
CA GLU A 61 9.78 -21.86 3.39
C GLU A 61 9.05 -21.91 2.05
N ALA A 62 8.68 -23.11 1.57
CA ALA A 62 8.00 -23.28 0.30
C ALA A 62 6.66 -22.53 0.27
N ASN A 63 5.85 -22.64 1.33
CA ASN A 63 4.57 -21.92 1.41
C ASN A 63 4.76 -20.40 1.46
N SER A 64 5.75 -19.91 2.22
CA SER A 64 6.05 -18.48 2.26
C SER A 64 6.54 -17.96 0.91
N LYS A 65 7.34 -18.74 0.19
CA LYS A 65 7.76 -18.38 -1.16
C LYS A 65 6.56 -18.25 -2.11
N VAL A 66 5.64 -19.22 -2.11
CA VAL A 66 4.42 -19.17 -2.94
C VAL A 66 3.58 -17.94 -2.63
N ALA A 67 3.42 -17.58 -1.37
CA ALA A 67 2.68 -16.38 -0.98
C ALA A 67 3.34 -15.09 -1.49
N LEU A 68 4.67 -14.96 -1.41
CA LEU A 68 5.38 -13.80 -1.96
C LEU A 68 5.34 -13.76 -3.49
N ASP A 69 5.44 -14.90 -4.17
CA ASP A 69 5.29 -15.00 -5.62
C ASP A 69 3.87 -14.54 -6.05
N PHE A 70 2.84 -14.88 -5.29
CA PHE A 70 1.47 -14.39 -5.50
C PHE A 70 1.39 -12.86 -5.41
N PHE A 71 1.93 -12.24 -4.34
CA PHE A 71 1.89 -10.78 -4.21
C PHE A 71 2.73 -10.07 -5.26
N LYS A 72 3.87 -10.65 -5.66
CA LYS A 72 4.65 -10.16 -6.80
C LYS A 72 3.83 -10.14 -8.08
N TRP A 73 3.11 -11.23 -8.38
CA TRP A 73 2.19 -11.28 -9.51
C TRP A 73 1.06 -10.26 -9.37
N ALA A 74 0.47 -10.11 -8.18
CA ALA A 74 -0.61 -9.17 -7.93
C ALA A 74 -0.18 -7.71 -8.17
N TYR A 75 1.04 -7.33 -7.76
CA TYR A 75 1.58 -5.99 -8.03
C TYR A 75 1.87 -5.75 -9.51
N ALA A 76 2.28 -6.78 -10.25
CA ALA A 76 2.60 -6.68 -11.68
C ALA A 76 1.36 -6.72 -12.59
N HIS A 77 0.37 -7.55 -12.26
CA HIS A 77 -0.74 -7.91 -13.14
C HIS A 77 -2.14 -7.67 -12.56
N GLY A 78 -2.26 -7.50 -11.24
CA GLY A 78 -3.53 -7.35 -10.53
C GLY A 78 -4.04 -5.90 -10.45
N GLN A 79 -3.32 -4.93 -11.00
CA GLN A 79 -3.68 -3.51 -10.89
C GLN A 79 -5.06 -3.18 -11.52
N PRO A 80 -5.46 -3.73 -12.68
CA PRO A 80 -6.80 -3.52 -13.21
C PRO A 80 -7.91 -4.00 -12.28
N GLN A 81 -7.72 -5.16 -11.63
CA GLN A 81 -8.68 -5.75 -10.69
C GLN A 81 -8.81 -4.89 -9.43
N ALA A 82 -7.70 -4.35 -8.91
CA ALA A 82 -7.74 -3.41 -7.80
C ALA A 82 -8.54 -2.14 -8.16
N LYS A 83 -8.27 -1.55 -9.34
CA LYS A 83 -8.99 -0.37 -9.83
C LYS A 83 -10.48 -0.63 -10.03
N ALA A 84 -10.86 -1.81 -10.52
CA ALA A 84 -12.27 -2.20 -10.71
C ALA A 84 -13.05 -2.31 -9.40
N LEU A 85 -12.35 -2.42 -8.26
CA LEU A 85 -12.90 -2.46 -6.91
C LEU A 85 -12.64 -1.14 -6.15
N ASP A 86 -12.32 -0.06 -6.86
CA ASP A 86 -12.00 1.28 -6.32
C ASP A 86 -10.77 1.35 -5.40
N TYR A 87 -9.94 0.31 -5.36
CA TYR A 87 -8.65 0.33 -4.65
C TYR A 87 -7.58 1.06 -5.47
N VAL A 88 -6.66 1.70 -4.75
CA VAL A 88 -5.48 2.36 -5.34
C VAL A 88 -4.35 1.33 -5.48
N PRO A 89 -3.89 1.01 -6.70
CA PRO A 89 -2.71 0.17 -6.87
C PRO A 89 -1.45 0.85 -6.32
N LEU A 90 -0.55 0.07 -5.74
CA LEU A 90 0.71 0.60 -5.22
C LEU A 90 1.59 1.13 -6.36
N PRO A 91 2.21 2.31 -6.22
CA PRO A 91 3.09 2.85 -7.25
C PRO A 91 4.38 2.03 -7.35
N ALA A 92 4.97 1.97 -8.55
CA ALA A 92 6.15 1.15 -8.82
C ALA A 92 7.36 1.39 -7.87
N PRO A 93 7.67 2.64 -7.45
CA PRO A 93 8.72 2.88 -6.46
C PRO A 93 8.46 2.19 -5.11
N LEU A 94 7.20 2.19 -4.65
CA LEU A 94 6.82 1.53 -3.40
C LEU A 94 6.89 0.01 -3.54
N VAL A 95 6.45 -0.55 -4.67
CA VAL A 95 6.57 -2.00 -4.95
C VAL A 95 8.04 -2.42 -4.90
N LYS A 96 8.94 -1.64 -5.52
CA LYS A 96 10.39 -1.91 -5.47
C LYS A 96 10.93 -1.87 -4.04
N GLN A 97 10.47 -0.92 -3.22
CA GLN A 97 10.84 -0.84 -1.80
C GLN A 97 10.35 -2.07 -1.03
N ILE A 98 9.13 -2.55 -1.29
CA ILE A 98 8.55 -3.76 -0.68
C ILE A 98 9.36 -5.01 -1.06
N GLU A 99 9.66 -5.21 -2.35
CA GLU A 99 10.48 -6.34 -2.79
C GLU A 99 11.90 -6.31 -2.21
N GLY A 100 12.48 -5.12 -2.05
CA GLY A 100 13.76 -4.92 -1.38
C GLY A 100 13.70 -5.29 0.11
N TYR A 101 12.66 -4.85 0.81
CA TYR A 101 12.41 -5.20 2.21
C TYR A 101 12.28 -6.72 2.41
N TRP A 102 11.56 -7.41 1.52
CA TRP A 102 11.42 -8.87 1.59
C TRP A 102 12.77 -9.58 1.56
N LYS A 103 13.66 -9.18 0.63
CA LYS A 103 15.01 -9.76 0.50
C LYS A 103 15.89 -9.52 1.72
N ALA A 104 15.71 -8.39 2.40
CA ALA A 104 16.53 -8.01 3.55
C ALA A 104 16.05 -8.68 4.85
N GLU A 105 14.74 -8.87 5.00
CA GLU A 105 14.13 -9.16 6.31
C GLU A 105 13.59 -10.59 6.46
N PHE A 106 13.28 -11.28 5.36
CA PHE A 106 12.77 -12.64 5.37
C PHE A 106 13.88 -13.64 5.09
N LYS A 107 13.98 -14.68 5.91
CA LYS A 107 14.86 -15.83 5.71
C LYS A 107 14.09 -16.87 4.89
N LEU A 108 14.32 -16.86 3.58
CA LEU A 108 13.70 -17.72 2.58
C LEU A 108 14.75 -18.37 1.70
#